data_AF-A0A2V5PIY6-F1
#
_entry.id   AF-A0A2V5PIY6-F1
#
_cell.length_a   1.000
_cell.length_b   1.000
_cell.length_c   1.000
_cell.angle_alpha   90.00
_cell.angle_beta   90.00
_cell.angle_gamma   90.00
#
_symmetry.space_group_name_H-M   'P 1'
#
loop_
_entity.id
_entity.type
_entity.pdbx_description
1 polymer ?
#
loop_
_entity_poly.entity_id
_entity_poly.type
_entity_poly.pdbx_seq_one_letter_code
_entity_poly.pdbx_strand_id
1 'polypeptide(L)'
;TNRAGGAVSQPAQLIVVQDTNPPTLVSAAASSNRTQITVTFSEGLEPISALNRLNYQVQQLSPPGGATIANAVYGSDESMVILIPTVPLTPNAAFLLRVSNVADFASPPNVISPNPSQTTFTTGP
;
A
#
# COMPACT_ATOMS: atom_id res chain seq x y z
N THR A 1 -51.16 22.43 36.70
CA THR A 1 -51.23 21.13 35.99
C THR A 1 -51.12 21.42 34.50
N ASN A 2 -50.18 20.92 33.70
CA ASN A 2 -49.22 19.82 33.73
C ASN A 2 -47.88 20.24 33.04
N ARG A 3 -46.85 19.43 33.29
CA ARG A 3 -45.43 19.57 32.96
C ARG A 3 -45.09 18.70 31.75
N ALA A 4 -44.35 19.21 30.76
CA ALA A 4 -43.59 18.42 29.78
C ALA A 4 -42.52 19.35 29.18
N GLY A 5 -41.21 19.18 29.36
CA GLY A 5 -40.45 17.93 29.42
C GLY A 5 -39.52 17.95 28.23
N GLY A 6 -38.52 18.84 28.23
CA GLY A 6 -37.48 18.86 27.20
C GLY A 6 -36.67 17.57 27.30
N ALA A 7 -36.78 16.71 26.29
CA ALA A 7 -35.91 15.56 26.17
C ALA A 7 -34.51 16.08 25.79
N VAL A 8 -33.63 16.20 26.77
CA VAL A 8 -32.21 16.43 26.52
C VAL A 8 -31.60 15.06 26.23
N SER A 9 -31.15 14.82 25.00
CA SER A 9 -30.41 13.60 24.68
C SER A 9 -29.10 13.61 25.45
N GLN A 10 -28.77 12.50 26.11
CA GLN A 10 -27.48 12.34 26.79
C GLN A 10 -26.34 12.45 25.77
N PRO A 11 -25.21 13.10 26.10
CA PRO A 11 -24.05 13.11 25.21
C PRO A 11 -23.52 11.67 25.08
N ALA A 12 -23.43 11.17 23.85
CA ALA A 12 -22.72 9.93 23.56
C ALA A 12 -21.20 10.20 23.62
N GLN A 13 -20.47 9.44 24.42
CA GLN A 13 -19.02 9.41 24.34
C GLN A 13 -18.60 8.49 23.20
N LEU A 14 -17.99 9.04 22.16
CA LEU A 14 -17.31 8.24 21.13
C LEU A 14 -15.94 7.85 21.67
N ILE A 15 -15.75 6.58 22.00
CA ILE A 15 -14.42 6.03 22.24
C ILE A 15 -13.83 5.73 20.86
N VAL A 16 -12.89 6.55 20.41
CA VAL A 16 -12.05 6.21 19.25
C VAL A 16 -10.97 5.27 19.75
N VAL A 17 -11.04 4.00 19.36
CA VAL A 17 -9.92 3.08 19.58
C VAL A 17 -8.83 3.47 18.59
N GLN A 18 -7.64 3.80 19.11
CA GLN A 18 -6.49 4.08 18.28
C GLN A 18 -6.07 2.82 17.54
N ASP A 19 -5.89 2.94 16.23
CA ASP A 19 -5.28 1.88 15.42
C ASP A 19 -3.76 1.84 15.67
N THR A 20 -3.25 0.65 15.97
CA THR A 20 -1.83 0.40 16.23
C THR A 20 -1.27 -0.72 15.34
N ASN A 21 -2.06 -1.23 14.40
CA ASN A 21 -1.65 -2.29 13.50
C ASN A 21 -0.95 -1.69 12.29
N PRO A 22 0.32 -2.01 12.02
CA PRO A 22 1.00 -1.50 10.84
C PRO A 22 0.60 -2.30 9.58
N PRO A 23 0.61 -1.65 8.40
CA PRO A 23 0.40 -2.36 7.16
C PRO A 23 1.50 -3.39 6.92
N THR A 24 1.15 -4.48 6.25
CA THR A 24 2.08 -5.54 5.83
C THR A 24 2.01 -5.73 4.32
N LEU A 25 3.13 -6.10 3.71
CA LEU A 25 3.20 -6.42 2.28
C LEU A 25 2.65 -7.83 2.04
N VAL A 26 1.48 -7.94 1.40
CA VAL A 26 0.81 -9.22 1.16
C VAL A 26 1.32 -9.88 -0.12
N SER A 27 1.38 -9.16 -1.23
CA SER A 27 1.81 -9.72 -2.51
C SER A 27 2.25 -8.65 -3.53
N ALA A 28 2.92 -9.12 -4.57
CA ALA A 28 3.16 -8.34 -5.79
C ALA A 28 2.95 -9.23 -7.02
N ALA A 29 2.35 -8.68 -8.08
CA ALA A 29 2.12 -9.40 -9.33
C ALA A 29 2.33 -8.49 -10.54
N ALA A 30 3.08 -8.97 -11.52
CA ALA A 30 3.22 -8.28 -12.80
C ALA A 30 1.98 -8.49 -13.67
N SER A 31 1.54 -7.43 -14.34
CA SER A 31 0.56 -7.51 -15.44
C SER A 31 1.08 -8.35 -16.60
N SER A 32 0.16 -8.91 -17.40
CA SER A 32 0.49 -9.74 -18.57
C SER A 32 1.30 -8.99 -19.63
N ASN A 33 1.09 -7.69 -19.79
CA ASN A 33 1.86 -6.85 -20.71
C ASN A 33 3.17 -6.31 -20.08
N ARG A 34 3.45 -6.62 -18.81
CA ARG A 34 4.65 -6.23 -18.04
C ARG A 34 4.82 -4.72 -17.82
N THR A 35 3.76 -3.94 -17.97
CA THR A 35 3.79 -2.46 -17.82
C THR A 35 3.30 -1.98 -16.46
N GLN A 36 2.84 -2.90 -15.62
CA GLN A 36 2.29 -2.62 -14.29
C GLN A 36 2.67 -3.72 -13.31
N ILE A 37 2.88 -3.34 -12.05
CA ILE A 37 3.02 -4.23 -10.90
C ILE A 37 1.89 -3.90 -9.93
N THR A 38 1.00 -4.85 -9.67
CA THR A 38 -0.02 -4.74 -8.62
C THR A 38 0.60 -5.17 -7.31
N VAL A 39 0.56 -4.29 -6.30
CA VAL A 39 1.07 -4.53 -4.95
C VAL A 39 -0.11 -4.49 -3.99
N THR A 40 -0.29 -5.54 -3.20
CA THR A 40 -1.39 -5.65 -2.23
C THR A 40 -0.84 -5.56 -0.81
N PHE A 41 -1.53 -4.78 0.02
CA PHE A 41 -1.23 -4.56 1.43
C PHE A 41 -2.36 -5.13 2.32
N SER A 42 -2.10 -5.27 3.63
CA SER A 42 -3.09 -5.79 4.58
C SER A 42 -4.22 -4.82 4.91
N GLU A 43 -4.05 -3.53 4.63
CA GLU A 43 -4.98 -2.47 4.98
C GLU A 43 -4.80 -1.25 4.06
N GLY A 44 -5.72 -0.28 4.20
CA GLY A 44 -5.70 0.95 3.43
C GLY A 44 -4.51 1.84 3.80
N LEU A 45 -3.82 2.32 2.78
CA LEU A 45 -2.63 3.15 2.95
C LEU A 45 -2.95 4.62 2.71
N GLU A 46 -2.33 5.51 3.48
CA GLU A 46 -2.49 6.94 3.25
C GLU A 46 -1.75 7.40 1.98
N PRO A 47 -2.30 8.37 1.23
CA PRO A 47 -1.87 8.67 -0.13
C PRO A 47 -0.47 9.28 -0.26
N ILE A 48 0.00 10.04 0.72
CA ILE A 48 1.30 10.73 0.65
C ILE A 48 2.42 9.70 0.59
N SER A 49 2.38 8.68 1.43
CA SER A 49 3.39 7.62 1.44
C SER A 49 3.11 6.50 0.43
N ALA A 50 1.86 6.11 0.21
CA ALA A 50 1.50 5.05 -0.72
C ALA A 50 1.77 5.42 -2.18
N LEU A 51 1.57 6.69 -2.55
CA LEU A 51 1.74 7.14 -3.93
C LEU A 51 3.13 7.75 -4.18
N ASN A 52 3.97 7.82 -3.14
CA ASN A 52 5.36 8.20 -3.31
C ASN A 52 6.15 7.04 -3.92
N ARG A 53 6.38 7.08 -5.23
CA ARG A 53 7.17 6.10 -5.98
C ARG A 53 8.56 5.79 -5.39
N LEU A 54 9.16 6.71 -4.61
CA LEU A 54 10.49 6.51 -3.99
C LEU A 54 10.46 5.50 -2.84
N ASN A 55 9.27 5.16 -2.34
CA ASN A 55 9.06 4.11 -1.35
C ASN A 55 9.12 2.69 -1.94
N TYR A 56 9.27 2.56 -3.25
CA TYR A 56 9.22 1.28 -3.98
C TYR A 56 10.48 1.07 -4.81
N GLN A 57 11.21 -0.01 -4.52
CA GLN A 57 12.39 -0.41 -5.29
C GLN A 57 12.15 -1.79 -5.91
N VAL A 58 12.36 -1.89 -7.22
CA VAL A 58 12.19 -3.14 -7.97
C VAL A 58 13.52 -3.56 -8.56
N GLN A 59 14.03 -4.72 -8.15
CA GLN A 59 15.31 -5.26 -8.57
C GLN A 59 15.12 -6.58 -9.31
N GLN A 60 15.65 -6.68 -10.52
CA GLN A 60 15.74 -7.96 -11.23
C GLN A 60 16.83 -8.82 -10.57
N LEU A 61 16.52 -10.08 -10.31
CA LEU A 61 17.43 -11.01 -9.64
C LEU A 61 18.40 -11.68 -10.61
N SER A 62 17.98 -11.96 -11.85
CA SER A 62 18.81 -12.66 -12.84
C SER A 62 18.39 -12.32 -14.28
N PRO A 63 19.30 -11.77 -15.11
CA PRO A 63 20.56 -11.13 -14.69
C PRO A 63 20.28 -9.97 -13.71
N PRO A 64 21.19 -9.63 -12.77
CA PRO A 64 20.98 -8.54 -11.84
C PRO A 64 20.72 -7.20 -12.56
N GLY A 65 19.69 -6.48 -12.14
CA GLY A 65 19.31 -5.19 -12.73
C GLY A 65 18.25 -4.48 -11.88
N GLY A 66 17.80 -3.30 -12.30
CA GLY A 66 16.75 -2.53 -11.63
C GLY A 66 15.64 -2.15 -12.60
N ALA A 67 14.40 -2.01 -12.09
CA ALA A 67 13.31 -1.39 -12.81
C ALA A 67 12.98 -0.05 -12.14
N THR A 68 13.08 1.04 -12.90
CA THR A 68 12.73 2.38 -12.39
C THR A 68 11.22 2.57 -12.43
N ILE A 69 10.62 2.92 -11.29
CA ILE A 69 9.20 3.25 -11.17
C ILE A 69 8.98 4.71 -11.57
N ALA A 70 8.13 4.91 -12.59
CA ALA A 70 7.71 6.20 -13.08
C ALA A 70 6.60 6.79 -12.20
N ASN A 71 5.64 5.95 -11.78
CA ASN A 71 4.49 6.39 -11.01
C ASN A 71 3.96 5.28 -10.09
N ALA A 72 3.23 5.68 -9.05
CA ALA A 72 2.44 4.82 -8.18
C ALA A 72 1.03 5.40 -8.08
N VAL A 73 0.01 4.57 -8.28
CA VAL A 73 -1.40 4.95 -8.21
C VAL A 73 -2.17 3.91 -7.41
N TYR A 74 -3.32 4.27 -6.84
CA TYR A 74 -4.19 3.25 -6.25
C TYR A 74 -4.77 2.31 -7.31
N GLY A 75 -5.05 1.10 -6.87
CA GLY A 75 -5.72 0.06 -7.63
C GLY A 75 -7.24 0.12 -7.46
N SER A 76 -7.83 -1.00 -7.05
CA SER A 76 -9.27 -1.08 -6.75
C SER A 76 -9.68 -0.29 -5.51
N ASP A 77 -8.75 -0.09 -4.57
CA ASP A 77 -8.94 0.51 -3.26
C ASP A 77 -7.58 0.99 -2.71
N GLU A 78 -7.59 1.59 -1.50
CA GLU A 78 -6.40 2.13 -0.86
C GLU A 78 -5.43 1.06 -0.32
N SER A 79 -5.82 -0.22 -0.31
CA SER A 79 -4.93 -1.34 0.08
C SER A 79 -4.16 -1.92 -1.12
N MET A 80 -4.44 -1.44 -2.32
CA MET A 80 -3.81 -1.86 -3.56
C MET A 80 -3.08 -0.68 -4.23
N VAL A 81 -1.80 -0.85 -4.51
CA VAL A 81 -1.00 0.12 -5.26
C VAL A 81 -0.54 -0.49 -6.57
N ILE A 82 -0.78 0.21 -7.68
CA ILE A 82 -0.26 -0.11 -9.00
C ILE A 82 0.99 0.72 -9.24
N LEU A 83 2.14 0.05 -9.35
CA LEU A 83 3.39 0.65 -9.78
C LEU A 83 3.50 0.60 -11.29
N ILE A 84 3.90 1.71 -11.90
CA ILE A 84 4.09 1.85 -13.35
C ILE A 84 5.60 2.02 -13.59
N PRO A 85 6.30 0.98 -14.09
CA PRO A 85 7.69 1.10 -14.53
C PRO A 85 7.84 2.06 -15.71
N THR A 86 9.01 2.68 -15.83
CA THR A 86 9.38 3.54 -16.97
C THR A 86 9.47 2.78 -18.29
N VAL A 87 9.85 1.50 -18.23
CA VAL A 87 9.91 0.57 -19.36
C VAL A 87 9.27 -0.75 -18.95
N PRO A 88 8.68 -1.52 -19.88
CA PRO A 88 8.16 -2.85 -19.56
C PRO A 88 9.21 -3.72 -18.87
N LEU A 89 8.79 -4.49 -17.88
CA LEU A 89 9.68 -5.44 -17.19
C LEU A 89 10.17 -6.52 -18.15
N THR A 90 11.39 -6.99 -17.93
CA THR A 90 11.98 -8.09 -18.71
C THR A 90 11.08 -9.34 -18.66
N PRO A 91 10.79 -10.00 -19.79
CA PRO A 91 10.03 -11.25 -19.81
C PRO A 91 10.75 -12.37 -19.08
N ASN A 92 9.98 -13.33 -18.53
CA ASN A 92 10.49 -14.53 -17.88
C ASN A 92 11.57 -14.28 -16.82
N ALA A 93 11.45 -13.17 -16.08
CA ALA A 93 12.43 -12.74 -15.09
C ALA A 93 11.82 -12.69 -13.69
N ALA A 94 12.66 -12.95 -12.68
CA ALA A 94 12.30 -12.81 -11.28
C ALA A 94 12.74 -11.45 -10.74
N PHE A 95 11.87 -10.81 -9.98
CA PHE A 95 12.09 -9.51 -9.37
C PHE A 95 11.88 -9.57 -7.85
N LEU A 96 12.65 -8.75 -7.14
CA LEU A 96 12.47 -8.43 -5.73
C LEU A 96 11.86 -7.02 -5.63
N LEU A 97 10.69 -6.93 -5.01
CA LEU A 97 10.11 -5.66 -4.58
C LEU A 97 10.53 -5.38 -3.14
N ARG A 98 11.08 -4.19 -2.88
CA ARG A 98 11.29 -3.65 -1.53
C ARG A 98 10.40 -2.43 -1.35
N VAL A 99 9.63 -2.41 -0.27
CA VAL A 99 8.72 -1.32 0.10
C VAL A 99 9.18 -0.73 1.42
N SER A 100 9.22 0.60 1.52
CA SER A 100 9.67 1.31 2.73
C SER A 100 8.83 2.54 2.99
N ASN A 101 8.67 2.91 4.26
CA ASN A 101 8.06 4.19 4.67
C ASN A 101 6.64 4.43 4.12
N VAL A 102 5.91 3.36 3.81
CA VAL A 102 4.48 3.38 3.49
C VAL A 102 3.70 3.30 4.80
N ALA A 103 2.65 4.11 4.97
CA ALA A 103 1.87 4.20 6.21
C ALA A 103 0.37 4.05 5.96
N ASP A 104 -0.36 3.70 7.02
CA ASP A 104 -1.82 3.62 7.06
C ASP A 104 -2.48 4.99 7.34
N PHE A 105 -3.80 4.97 7.56
CA PHE A 105 -4.60 6.15 7.93
C PHE A 105 -4.65 6.42 9.45
N ALA A 106 -3.89 5.71 10.28
CA ALA A 106 -3.92 5.90 11.72
C ALA A 106 -3.44 7.31 12.14
N SER A 107 -3.77 7.71 13.35
CA SER A 107 -3.32 8.98 13.93
C SER A 107 -2.73 8.74 15.33
N PRO A 108 -1.39 8.71 15.48
CA PRO A 108 -0.37 8.87 14.43
C PRO A 108 -0.33 7.69 13.44
N PRO A 109 0.14 7.87 12.18
CA PRO A 109 0.20 6.80 11.19
C PRO A 109 1.14 5.65 11.60
N ASN A 110 0.71 4.41 11.38
CA ASN A 110 1.56 3.23 11.52
C ASN A 110 2.31 2.99 10.21
N VAL A 111 3.64 2.91 10.29
CA VAL A 111 4.50 2.62 9.14
C VAL A 111 4.59 1.11 8.92
N ILE A 112 4.63 0.69 7.65
CA ILE A 112 4.75 -0.69 7.20
C ILE A 112 5.76 -1.48 8.02
N SER A 113 5.40 -2.68 8.45
CA SER A 113 6.27 -3.53 9.25
C SER A 113 6.35 -4.95 8.67
N PRO A 114 7.55 -5.48 8.39
CA PRO A 114 8.86 -4.85 8.56
C PRO A 114 9.10 -3.65 7.63
N ASN A 115 10.04 -2.78 7.97
CA ASN A 115 10.50 -1.66 7.12
C ASN A 115 12.02 -1.77 6.89
N PRO A 116 12.50 -2.17 5.70
CA PRO A 116 11.74 -2.48 4.49
C PRO A 116 11.00 -3.83 4.54
N SER A 117 9.80 -3.86 3.96
CA SER A 117 9.10 -5.11 3.60
C SER A 117 9.51 -5.57 2.21
N GLN A 118 9.51 -6.88 1.97
CA GLN A 118 10.01 -7.46 0.73
C GLN A 118 9.15 -8.63 0.26
N THR A 119 9.00 -8.74 -1.05
CA THR A 119 8.39 -9.91 -1.69
C THR A 119 9.00 -10.12 -3.08
N THR A 120 8.88 -11.32 -3.62
CA THR A 120 9.32 -11.64 -4.98
C THR A 120 8.12 -11.86 -5.89
N PHE A 121 8.31 -11.56 -7.17
CA PHE A 121 7.34 -11.84 -8.21
C PHE A 121 8.05 -12.16 -9.52
N THR A 122 7.34 -12.81 -10.44
CA THR A 122 7.86 -13.17 -11.77
C THR A 122 7.04 -12.51 -12.87
N THR A 123 7.66 -12.31 -14.02
CA THR A 123 6.97 -11.93 -15.26
C THR A 123 6.72 -13.16 -16.12
N GLY A 124 5.59 -13.16 -16.82
CA GLY A 124 5.28 -14.16 -17.84
C GLY A 124 6.09 -13.98 -19.14
N PRO A 125 5.84 -14.87 -20.12
CA PRO A 125 6.46 -14.80 -21.45
C PRO A 125 6.12 -13.52 -22.22
#